data_AF-A0A3N5RB46-F1
#
_entry.id   AF-A0A3N5RB46-F1
#
_cell.length_a   1.000
_cell.length_b   1.000
_cell.length_c   1.000
_cell.angle_alpha   90.00
_cell.angle_beta   90.00
_cell.angle_gamma   90.00
#
_symmetry.space_group_name_H-M   'P 1'
#
loop_
_entity.id
_entity.type
_entity.pdbx_description
1 polymer ?
#
loop_
_entity_poly.entity_id
_entity_poly.type
_entity_poly.pdbx_seq_one_letter_code
_entity_poly.pdbx_strand_id
1 'polypeptide(L)'
;MKVYENLGPVLPTSPKNTHKNGAKEDEFQKIMDQVQAETMKSVETMNPGSIAPQLDVRIMQGVQQTGSSAQAKEMVLNELRNTLDLVDFYTEKLGNTSLPVTDLDALVEHLDERLKNLQNMEAAKGLPDKLQPIVNDVVVTVGTEIAKFRRGDYS
;
A
#
# COMPACT_ATOMS: atom_id res chain seq x y z
N MET A 1 -10.83 69.83 -4.76
CA MET A 1 -11.60 68.65 -5.21
C MET A 1 -11.78 67.72 -4.00
N LYS A 2 -12.98 67.20 -3.83
CA LYS A 2 -13.41 66.33 -2.72
C LYS A 2 -13.29 64.86 -3.14
N VAL A 3 -12.73 64.01 -2.25
CA VAL A 3 -12.85 62.54 -2.05
C VAL A 3 -12.72 61.62 -3.29
N TYR A 4 -12.11 60.43 -3.23
CA TYR A 4 -12.44 59.30 -2.37
C TYR A 4 -11.25 58.35 -2.15
N GLU A 5 -11.09 57.94 -0.89
CA GLU A 5 -10.32 56.76 -0.46
C GLU A 5 -11.13 55.51 -0.81
N ASN A 6 -10.52 54.56 -1.54
CA ASN A 6 -11.13 53.26 -1.77
C ASN A 6 -10.69 52.29 -0.67
N LEU A 7 -11.59 52.13 0.30
CA LEU A 7 -11.63 51.04 1.26
C LEU A 7 -11.92 49.73 0.52
N GLY A 8 -10.95 48.82 0.50
CA GLY A 8 -11.16 47.44 0.07
C GLY A 8 -11.87 46.62 1.15
N PRO A 9 -12.72 45.63 0.78
CA PRO A 9 -13.51 44.85 1.74
C PRO A 9 -12.65 43.87 2.54
N VAL A 10 -12.76 43.97 3.86
CA VAL A 10 -12.16 43.05 4.85
C VAL A 10 -12.95 41.75 4.87
N LEU A 11 -12.28 40.63 4.56
CA LEU A 11 -12.87 39.29 4.67
C LEU A 11 -13.00 38.89 6.16
N PRO A 12 -14.13 38.31 6.60
CA PRO A 12 -14.27 37.84 7.97
C PRO A 12 -13.43 36.57 8.21
N THR A 13 -12.66 36.60 9.30
CA THR A 13 -11.93 35.45 9.83
C THR A 13 -12.88 34.43 10.44
N SER A 14 -12.94 33.23 9.86
CA SER A 14 -13.68 32.09 10.43
C SER A 14 -13.01 31.54 11.70
N PRO A 15 -13.78 31.11 12.71
CA PRO A 15 -13.25 30.57 13.96
C PRO A 15 -12.61 29.20 13.75
N LYS A 16 -11.36 29.05 14.20
CA LYS A 16 -10.57 27.82 14.14
C LYS A 16 -11.09 26.84 15.20
N ASN A 17 -11.83 25.84 14.72
CA ASN A 17 -12.39 24.76 15.52
C ASN A 17 -11.27 23.96 16.20
N THR A 18 -11.42 23.76 17.51
CA THR A 18 -10.54 22.98 18.37
C THR A 18 -10.45 21.53 17.89
N HIS A 19 -9.24 21.05 17.64
CA HIS A 19 -8.93 19.66 17.28
C HIS A 19 -9.41 18.68 18.36
N LYS A 20 -10.41 17.86 18.05
CA LYS A 20 -10.69 16.59 18.75
C LYS A 20 -9.81 15.49 18.12
N ASN A 21 -8.56 15.39 18.56
CA ASN A 21 -7.63 14.35 18.11
C ASN A 21 -7.76 13.01 18.88
N GLY A 22 -8.70 12.86 19.81
CA GLY A 22 -8.83 11.62 20.62
C GLY A 22 -9.67 10.50 20.00
N ALA A 23 -10.55 10.78 19.04
CA ALA A 23 -11.56 9.81 18.61
C ALA A 23 -11.04 8.71 17.65
N LYS A 24 -9.92 8.95 16.96
CA LYS A 24 -9.39 8.01 15.93
C LYS A 24 -8.48 6.94 16.51
N GLU A 25 -7.81 7.25 17.62
CA GLU A 25 -6.89 6.34 18.29
C GLU A 25 -7.65 5.25 19.06
N ASP A 26 -8.76 5.64 19.69
CA ASP A 26 -9.72 4.72 20.33
C ASP A 26 -10.37 3.74 19.33
N GLU A 27 -10.62 4.19 18.09
CA GLU A 27 -11.21 3.35 17.04
C GLU A 27 -10.21 2.31 16.52
N PHE A 28 -8.94 2.70 16.36
CA PHE A 28 -7.88 1.78 15.96
C PHE A 28 -7.63 0.71 17.04
N GLN A 29 -7.57 1.10 18.31
CA GLN A 29 -7.36 0.16 19.41
C GLN A 29 -8.51 -0.85 19.53
N LYS A 30 -9.75 -0.39 19.34
CA LYS A 30 -10.94 -1.25 19.36
C LYS A 30 -10.94 -2.30 18.25
N ILE A 31 -10.42 -1.95 17.07
CA ILE A 31 -10.27 -2.88 15.95
C ILE A 31 -9.20 -3.95 16.27
N MET A 32 -8.07 -3.54 16.89
CA MET A 32 -7.02 -4.48 17.29
C MET A 32 -7.49 -5.47 18.35
N ASP A 33 -8.23 -5.01 19.36
CA ASP A 33 -8.74 -5.85 20.43
C ASP A 33 -9.80 -6.85 19.91
N GLN A 34 -10.64 -6.43 18.96
CA GLN A 34 -11.64 -7.30 18.35
C GLN A 34 -11.00 -8.44 17.53
N VAL A 35 -9.96 -8.13 16.76
CA VAL A 35 -9.25 -9.14 15.94
C VAL A 35 -8.53 -10.17 16.82
N GLN A 36 -7.93 -9.75 17.93
CA GLN A 36 -7.30 -10.69 18.88
C GLN A 36 -8.34 -11.59 19.55
N ALA A 37 -9.49 -11.05 19.95
CA ALA A 37 -10.55 -11.83 20.58
C ALA A 37 -11.17 -12.88 19.62
N GLU A 38 -11.33 -12.53 18.34
CA GLU A 38 -11.80 -13.47 17.30
C GLU A 38 -10.77 -14.57 17.01
N THR A 39 -9.47 -14.26 17.08
CA THR A 39 -8.40 -15.23 16.85
C THR A 39 -8.30 -16.26 17.98
N MET A 40 -8.56 -15.86 19.23
CA MET A 40 -8.54 -16.78 20.39
C MET A 40 -9.78 -17.67 20.48
N LYS A 41 -10.94 -17.21 19.97
CA LYS A 41 -12.19 -17.98 20.04
C LYS A 41 -12.25 -19.16 19.05
N SER A 42 -11.33 -19.22 18.09
CA SER A 42 -11.28 -20.28 17.07
C SER A 42 -10.37 -21.46 17.43
N VAL A 43 -9.71 -21.45 18.59
CA VAL A 43 -8.75 -22.51 19.00
C VAL A 43 -9.38 -23.57 19.93
N GLU A 44 -10.62 -23.38 20.36
CA GLU A 44 -11.29 -24.26 21.33
C GLU A 44 -12.19 -25.33 20.68
N THR A 45 -11.73 -26.01 19.63
CA THR A 45 -12.37 -27.27 19.18
C THR A 45 -11.46 -28.12 18.28
N MET A 46 -10.25 -28.49 18.73
CA MET A 46 -9.51 -29.57 18.07
C MET A 46 -8.95 -30.59 19.06
N ASN A 47 -9.55 -31.77 18.94
CA ASN A 47 -9.22 -33.05 19.56
C ASN A 47 -7.74 -33.43 19.28
N PRO A 48 -6.97 -33.98 20.24
CA PRO A 48 -5.59 -34.36 20.00
C PRO A 48 -5.55 -35.73 19.32
N GLY A 49 -5.32 -35.74 18.01
CA GLY A 49 -5.23 -36.96 17.22
C GLY A 49 -4.32 -36.79 16.01
N SER A 50 -3.04 -37.10 16.23
CA SER A 50 -2.18 -37.82 15.28
C SER A 50 -1.59 -37.08 14.05
N ILE A 51 -0.25 -36.97 14.12
CA ILE A 51 0.77 -37.16 13.05
C ILE A 51 1.07 -35.95 12.14
N ALA A 52 2.25 -35.37 12.36
CA ALA A 52 3.02 -34.55 11.42
C ALA A 52 3.83 -35.44 10.43
N PRO A 53 4.58 -34.87 9.46
CA PRO A 53 4.31 -33.75 8.58
C PRO A 53 4.34 -34.20 7.10
N GLN A 54 3.63 -33.54 6.19
CA GLN A 54 3.93 -33.63 4.77
C GLN A 54 4.34 -32.25 4.25
N LEU A 55 5.64 -32.07 4.01
CA LEU A 55 6.14 -31.05 3.11
C LEU A 55 5.71 -31.43 1.70
N ASP A 56 4.64 -30.81 1.21
CA ASP A 56 4.29 -30.85 -0.20
C ASP A 56 4.82 -29.58 -0.87
N VAL A 57 5.97 -29.71 -1.55
CA VAL A 57 6.54 -28.68 -2.40
C VAL A 57 5.78 -28.71 -3.73
N ARG A 58 4.66 -27.99 -3.80
CA ARG A 58 3.97 -27.71 -5.07
C ARG A 58 4.45 -26.38 -5.64
N ILE A 59 5.46 -26.48 -6.49
CA ILE A 59 5.87 -25.42 -7.42
C ILE A 59 5.08 -25.59 -8.72
N MET A 60 4.50 -24.47 -9.18
CA MET A 60 4.01 -24.16 -10.52
C MET A 60 2.61 -24.66 -10.96
N GLN A 61 1.90 -23.67 -11.53
CA GLN A 61 0.69 -23.71 -12.37
C GLN A 61 -0.67 -23.66 -11.65
N GLY A 62 -1.29 -22.47 -11.73
CA GLY A 62 -2.72 -22.27 -11.53
C GLY A 62 -3.12 -22.16 -10.07
N VAL A 63 -2.82 -21.01 -9.45
CA VAL A 63 -3.29 -20.70 -8.10
C VAL A 63 -4.81 -20.45 -8.14
N GLN A 64 -5.59 -21.53 -8.13
CA GLN A 64 -6.83 -21.55 -7.36
C GLN A 64 -6.44 -21.87 -5.92
N GLN A 65 -5.81 -20.92 -5.23
CA GLN A 65 -5.71 -20.97 -3.78
C GLN A 65 -7.12 -20.75 -3.26
N THR A 66 -7.78 -21.83 -2.86
CA THR A 66 -8.79 -21.80 -1.81
C THR A 66 -8.12 -21.56 -0.46
N GLY A 67 -7.15 -20.63 -0.41
CA GLY A 67 -6.62 -20.12 0.84
C GLY A 67 -7.73 -19.33 1.50
N SER A 68 -7.85 -19.44 2.82
CA SER A 68 -8.69 -18.54 3.61
C SER A 68 -8.46 -17.11 3.14
N SER A 69 -9.52 -16.30 2.94
CA SER A 69 -9.39 -14.93 2.40
C SER A 69 -8.38 -14.08 3.19
N ALA A 70 -8.13 -14.44 4.45
CA ALA A 70 -7.08 -13.88 5.29
C ALA A 70 -5.66 -14.08 4.72
N GLN A 71 -5.32 -15.26 4.20
CA GLN A 71 -4.00 -15.55 3.62
C GLN A 71 -3.78 -14.77 2.32
N ALA A 72 -4.80 -14.71 1.45
CA ALA A 72 -4.74 -13.93 0.22
C ALA A 72 -4.56 -12.42 0.53
N LYS A 73 -5.28 -11.92 1.53
CA LYS A 73 -5.13 -10.53 2.00
C LYS A 73 -3.72 -10.25 2.52
N GLU A 74 -3.16 -11.15 3.32
CA GLU A 74 -1.81 -11.01 3.87
C GLU A 74 -0.75 -11.01 2.76
N MET A 75 -0.89 -11.84 1.74
CA MET A 75 0.00 -11.84 0.58
C MET A 75 -0.04 -10.51 -0.18
N VAL A 76 -1.23 -9.98 -0.43
CA VAL A 76 -1.40 -8.68 -1.12
C VAL A 76 -0.80 -7.54 -0.30
N LEU A 77 -1.02 -7.53 1.02
CA LEU A 77 -0.45 -6.52 1.90
C LEU A 77 1.09 -6.57 1.93
N ASN A 78 1.66 -7.76 1.97
CA ASN A 78 3.12 -7.92 1.92
C ASN A 78 3.70 -7.47 0.58
N GLU A 79 3.05 -7.80 -0.55
CA GLU A 79 3.52 -7.34 -1.86
C GLU A 79 3.41 -5.81 -1.99
N LEU A 80 2.32 -5.22 -1.51
CA LEU A 80 2.13 -3.78 -1.50
C LEU A 80 3.21 -3.08 -0.67
N ARG A 81 3.46 -3.57 0.56
CA ARG A 81 4.50 -3.03 1.44
C ARG A 81 5.87 -3.10 0.78
N ASN A 82 6.25 -4.27 0.26
CA ASN A 82 7.54 -4.46 -0.38
C ASN A 82 7.71 -3.56 -1.62
N THR A 83 6.62 -3.29 -2.34
CA THR A 83 6.65 -2.37 -3.48
C THR A 83 6.85 -0.93 -3.02
N LEU A 84 6.13 -0.49 -1.99
CA LEU A 84 6.27 0.86 -1.43
C LEU A 84 7.66 1.09 -0.83
N ASP A 85 8.18 0.13 -0.07
CA ASP A 85 9.55 0.19 0.48
C ASP A 85 10.59 0.34 -0.66
N LEU A 86 10.37 -0.32 -1.81
CA LEU A 86 11.24 -0.21 -2.97
C LEU A 86 11.11 1.15 -3.67
N VAL A 87 9.90 1.72 -3.72
CA VAL A 87 9.65 3.07 -4.26
C VAL A 87 10.32 4.14 -3.40
N ASP A 88 10.27 4.00 -2.07
CA ASP A 88 10.96 4.90 -1.16
C ASP A 88 12.47 4.86 -1.40
N PHE A 89 13.04 3.65 -1.49
CA PHE A 89 14.46 3.48 -1.82
C PHE A 89 14.82 4.05 -3.19
N TYR A 90 13.99 3.84 -4.21
CA TYR A 90 14.16 4.45 -5.54
C TYR A 90 14.16 5.98 -5.47
N THR A 91 13.23 6.57 -4.71
CA THR A 91 13.12 8.02 -4.56
C THR A 91 14.35 8.61 -3.86
N GLU A 92 14.85 7.97 -2.81
CA GLU A 92 16.08 8.37 -2.13
C GLU A 92 17.30 8.35 -3.06
N LYS A 93 17.40 7.31 -3.90
CA LYS A 93 18.51 7.18 -4.86
C LYS A 93 18.39 8.16 -6.02
N LEU A 94 17.19 8.40 -6.51
CA LEU A 94 16.91 9.38 -7.57
C LEU A 94 17.24 10.82 -7.12
N GLY A 95 16.99 11.14 -5.85
CA GLY A 95 17.36 12.43 -5.27
C GLY A 95 18.87 12.61 -5.04
N ASN A 96 19.68 11.55 -5.16
CA ASN A 96 21.12 11.61 -4.94
C ASN A 96 21.87 12.00 -6.22
N THR A 97 22.22 13.27 -6.35
CA THR A 97 22.93 13.83 -7.51
C THR A 97 24.36 13.32 -7.70
N SER A 98 24.89 12.54 -6.75
CA SER A 98 26.22 11.92 -6.88
C SER A 98 26.18 10.56 -7.57
N LEU A 99 25.00 9.99 -7.77
CA LEU A 99 24.80 8.72 -8.47
C LEU A 99 24.33 8.98 -9.90
N PRO A 100 24.94 8.33 -10.91
CA PRO A 100 24.42 8.40 -12.28
C PRO A 100 23.08 7.67 -12.36
N VAL A 101 22.16 8.23 -13.15
CA VAL A 101 20.80 7.71 -13.33
C VAL A 101 20.80 6.26 -13.83
N THR A 102 21.79 5.88 -14.62
CA THR A 102 22.00 4.50 -15.12
C THR A 102 22.18 3.47 -14.01
N ASP A 103 22.67 3.88 -12.83
CA ASP A 103 22.80 2.95 -11.69
C ASP A 103 21.44 2.56 -11.09
N LEU A 104 20.35 3.23 -11.51
CA LEU A 104 18.99 2.90 -11.10
C LEU A 104 18.32 1.89 -12.03
N ASP A 105 18.94 1.50 -13.16
CA ASP A 105 18.33 0.59 -14.15
C ASP A 105 17.87 -0.72 -13.51
N ALA A 106 18.74 -1.37 -12.72
CA ALA A 106 18.40 -2.61 -12.01
C ALA A 106 17.28 -2.43 -10.99
N LEU A 107 17.22 -1.25 -10.35
CA LEU A 107 16.17 -0.92 -9.39
C LEU A 107 14.81 -0.73 -10.09
N VAL A 108 14.81 -0.12 -11.28
CA VAL A 108 13.64 0.06 -12.12
C VAL A 108 13.15 -1.28 -12.68
N GLU A 109 14.05 -2.21 -13.02
CA GLU A 109 13.69 -3.58 -13.38
C GLU A 109 12.96 -4.29 -12.23
N HIS A 110 13.47 -4.18 -11.00
CA HIS A 110 12.81 -4.75 -9.82
C HIS A 110 11.43 -4.12 -9.56
N LEU A 111 11.28 -2.81 -9.77
CA LEU A 111 9.98 -2.14 -9.69
C LEU A 111 9.00 -2.67 -10.76
N ASP A 112 9.46 -2.91 -11.99
CA ASP A 112 8.65 -3.46 -13.08
C ASP A 112 8.19 -4.90 -12.79
N GLU A 113 9.03 -5.72 -12.17
CA GLU A 113 8.66 -7.07 -11.72
C GLU A 113 7.59 -7.04 -10.63
N ARG A 114 7.75 -6.22 -9.60
CA ARG A 114 6.75 -6.07 -8.54
C ARG A 114 5.45 -5.49 -9.06
N LEU A 115 5.52 -4.54 -9.99
CA LEU A 115 4.35 -3.97 -10.64
C LEU A 115 3.52 -5.05 -11.35
N LYS A 116 4.17 -5.96 -12.08
CA LYS A 116 3.49 -7.10 -12.73
C LYS A 116 2.84 -8.02 -11.70
N ASN A 117 3.49 -8.26 -10.56
CA ASN A 117 2.89 -9.04 -9.47
C ASN A 117 1.64 -8.39 -8.91
N LEU A 118 1.67 -7.08 -8.65
CA LEU A 118 0.50 -6.33 -8.18
C LEU A 118 -0.64 -6.32 -9.21
N GLN A 119 -0.34 -6.15 -10.50
CA GLN A 119 -1.33 -6.24 -11.58
C GLN A 119 -2.00 -7.63 -11.65
N ASN A 120 -1.22 -8.70 -11.49
CA ASN A 120 -1.75 -10.05 -11.44
C ASN A 120 -2.67 -10.26 -10.22
N MET A 121 -2.33 -9.67 -9.08
CA MET A 121 -3.15 -9.70 -7.87
C MET A 121 -4.44 -8.87 -8.03
N GLU A 122 -4.36 -7.68 -8.64
CA GLU A 122 -5.54 -6.85 -8.94
C GLU A 122 -6.52 -7.57 -9.87
N ALA A 123 -6.01 -8.27 -10.88
CA ALA A 123 -6.82 -9.07 -11.80
C ALA A 123 -7.44 -10.32 -11.15
N ALA A 124 -6.88 -10.79 -10.02
CA ALA A 124 -7.40 -11.93 -9.29
C ALA A 124 -8.67 -11.55 -8.50
N LYS A 125 -9.76 -12.30 -8.71
CA LYS A 125 -10.98 -12.12 -7.94
C LYS A 125 -10.72 -12.46 -6.47
N GLY A 126 -10.93 -11.51 -5.56
CA GLY A 126 -10.79 -11.74 -4.12
C GLY A 126 -10.06 -10.65 -3.34
N LEU A 127 -9.61 -9.58 -4.00
CA LEU A 127 -9.10 -8.42 -3.27
C LEU A 127 -10.22 -7.77 -2.46
N PRO A 128 -9.98 -7.42 -1.17
CA PRO A 128 -10.92 -6.61 -0.41
C PRO A 128 -11.18 -5.27 -1.09
N ASP A 129 -12.43 -4.81 -1.13
CA ASP A 129 -12.87 -3.57 -1.78
C ASP A 129 -12.04 -2.33 -1.36
N LYS A 130 -11.56 -2.30 -0.12
CA LYS A 130 -10.73 -1.20 0.40
C LYS A 130 -9.27 -1.23 -0.07
N LEU A 131 -8.74 -2.40 -0.40
CA LEU A 131 -7.36 -2.57 -0.89
C LEU A 131 -7.27 -2.37 -2.40
N GLN A 132 -8.33 -2.70 -3.14
CA GLN A 132 -8.37 -2.53 -4.58
C GLN A 132 -7.98 -1.12 -5.06
N PRO A 133 -8.56 -0.01 -4.54
CA PRO A 133 -8.17 1.33 -4.99
C PRO A 133 -6.70 1.65 -4.66
N ILE A 134 -6.19 1.17 -3.52
CA ILE A 134 -4.80 1.40 -3.11
C ILE A 134 -3.84 0.69 -4.05
N VAL A 135 -4.12 -0.58 -4.37
CA VAL A 135 -3.31 -1.34 -5.32
C VAL A 135 -3.34 -0.68 -6.70
N ASN A 136 -4.51 -0.22 -7.16
CA ASN A 136 -4.64 0.48 -8.43
C ASN A 136 -3.80 1.77 -8.45
N ASP A 137 -3.91 2.62 -7.42
CA ASP A 137 -3.15 3.87 -7.32
C ASP A 137 -1.65 3.60 -7.34
N VAL A 138 -1.18 2.57 -6.63
CA VAL A 138 0.24 2.16 -6.65
C VAL A 138 0.64 1.68 -8.03
N VAL A 139 -0.16 0.84 -8.69
CA VAL A 139 0.13 0.33 -10.03
C VAL A 139 0.26 1.49 -11.03
N VAL A 140 -0.69 2.42 -11.01
CA VAL A 140 -0.67 3.59 -11.91
C VAL A 140 0.53 4.48 -11.62
N THR A 141 0.81 4.77 -10.35
CA THR A 141 1.89 5.66 -9.94
C THR A 141 3.25 5.07 -10.30
N VAL A 142 3.52 3.83 -9.88
CA VAL A 142 4.79 3.15 -10.16
C VAL A 142 4.98 2.93 -11.66
N GLY A 143 3.93 2.53 -12.39
CA GLY A 143 3.99 2.38 -13.85
C GLY A 143 4.33 3.70 -14.55
N THR A 144 3.78 4.82 -14.06
CA THR A 144 4.11 6.15 -14.58
C THR A 144 5.58 6.50 -14.32
N GLU A 145 6.10 6.18 -13.14
CA GLU A 145 7.50 6.47 -12.83
C GLU A 145 8.50 5.64 -13.62
N ILE A 146 8.23 4.35 -13.81
CA ILE A 146 9.02 3.49 -14.70
C ILE A 146 9.02 4.06 -16.12
N ALA A 147 7.87 4.53 -16.61
CA ALA A 147 7.76 5.12 -17.94
C ALA A 147 8.56 6.43 -18.08
N LYS A 148 8.51 7.31 -17.07
CA LYS A 148 9.31 8.55 -17.04
C LYS A 148 10.81 8.24 -17.03
N PHE A 149 11.22 7.29 -16.22
CA PHE A 149 12.62 6.86 -16.15
C PHE A 149 13.11 6.34 -17.51
N ARG A 150 12.37 5.41 -18.14
CA ARG A 150 12.73 4.85 -19.45
C ARG A 150 12.70 5.89 -20.59
N ARG A 151 11.93 6.96 -20.44
CA ARG A 151 11.92 8.11 -21.36
C ARG A 151 13.14 9.02 -21.20
N GLY A 152 13.87 8.90 -20.09
CA GLY A 152 15.04 9.72 -19.77
C GLY A 152 14.69 11.05 -19.11
N ASP A 153 13.52 11.17 -18.48
CA ASP A 153 13.09 12.41 -17.82
C ASP A 153 13.98 12.84 -16.64
N TYR A 154 14.82 11.93 -16.15
CA TYR A 154 15.70 12.13 -15.00
C TYR A 154 17.18 12.34 -15.37
N SER A 155 17.50 12.30 -16.67
CA SER A 155 18.87 12.41 -17.20
C SER A 155 19.26 13.84 -17.57
#